data_AF-A0A3E1K744-F1
#
_entry.id   AF-A0A3E1K744-F1
#
_cell.length_a   1.000
_cell.length_b   1.000
_cell.length_c   1.000
_cell.angle_alpha   90.00
_cell.angle_beta   90.00
_cell.angle_gamma   90.00
#
_symmetry.space_group_name_H-M   'P 1'
#
loop_
_entity.id
_entity.type
_entity.pdbx_description
1 polymer ?
#
loop_
_entity_poly.entity_id
_entity_poly.type
_entity_poly.pdbx_seq_one_letter_code
_entity_poly.pdbx_strand_id
1 'polypeptide(L)'
;MKRTFLVLFALLLLAGCGSVVGDFSLADGSVHDDDISVVNGSISIGSDCQVNGEVSSVNGSVEVGANSVVGELSAVNGSISLAEAIVVNGTLENVNGRVSVGERSRVAGSVSTVNGSINLESGAVAEGTVSTVNGRIKLTGAEASAIGTTNGNIEILEGSHVKGRLKVAKPQGFSFGEHDPVRVVIGADSKVDGPLVFERPVNLFVHDSAEIGDVEGAEPQRYSGDSP
;
A
#
# COMPACT_ATOMS: atom_id res chain seq x y z
N MET A 1 -12.07 -13.61 17.84
CA MET A 1 -12.48 -12.18 17.78
C MET A 1 -12.34 -11.72 16.34
N LYS A 2 -13.48 -11.49 15.66
CA LYS A 2 -13.53 -11.18 14.22
C LYS A 2 -13.09 -9.72 14.02
N ARG A 3 -11.81 -9.48 13.70
CA ARG A 3 -11.34 -8.15 13.26
C ARG A 3 -11.77 -7.97 11.80
N THR A 4 -13.01 -7.55 11.64
CA THR A 4 -13.64 -7.13 10.38
C THR A 4 -12.85 -5.95 9.83
N PHE A 5 -12.39 -6.06 8.59
CA PHE A 5 -11.73 -4.98 7.84
C PHE A 5 -12.82 -3.94 7.50
N LEU A 6 -13.15 -3.09 8.47
CA LEU A 6 -13.96 -1.90 8.25
C LEU A 6 -12.99 -0.85 7.72
N VAL A 7 -12.83 -0.77 6.40
CA VAL A 7 -12.22 0.43 5.80
C VAL A 7 -13.29 1.51 5.91
N LEU A 8 -13.31 2.18 7.07
CA LEU A 8 -14.14 3.35 7.29
C LEU A 8 -13.49 4.48 6.48
N PHE A 9 -13.81 4.55 5.18
CA PHE A 9 -13.52 5.74 4.40
C PHE A 9 -14.42 6.85 4.94
N ALA A 10 -13.92 7.57 5.93
CA ALA A 10 -14.39 8.91 6.19
C ALA A 10 -14.08 9.69 4.91
N LEU A 11 -15.08 9.89 4.06
CA LEU A 11 -15.04 10.96 3.07
C LEU A 11 -14.87 12.26 3.87
N LEU A 12 -13.61 12.66 4.09
CA LEU A 12 -13.32 13.89 4.81
C LEU A 12 -13.71 15.04 3.89
N LEU A 13 -14.72 15.78 4.34
CA LEU A 13 -15.08 17.09 3.83
C LEU A 13 -13.81 17.96 3.86
N LEU A 14 -13.34 18.36 2.67
CA LEU A 14 -12.34 19.42 2.45
C LEU A 14 -12.86 20.76 2.98
N ALA A 15 -12.96 20.88 4.30
CA ALA A 15 -13.42 22.07 5.01
C ALA A 15 -12.35 22.59 5.97
N GLY A 16 -11.07 22.36 5.65
CA GLY A 16 -9.96 23.08 6.27
C GLY A 16 -9.74 24.41 5.56
N CYS A 17 -9.65 25.51 6.31
CA CYS A 17 -9.23 26.82 5.81
C CYS A 17 -7.79 26.75 5.29
N GLY A 18 -7.57 26.29 4.05
CA GLY A 18 -6.24 26.15 3.48
C GLY A 18 -6.16 25.43 2.14
N SER A 19 -7.25 24.84 1.65
CA SER A 19 -7.23 24.11 0.38
C SER A 19 -6.89 25.02 -0.81
N VAL A 20 -5.81 24.72 -1.51
CA VAL A 20 -5.37 25.42 -2.72
C VAL A 20 -5.98 24.72 -3.94
N VAL A 21 -6.47 25.50 -4.91
CA VAL A 21 -6.88 24.98 -6.21
C VAL A 21 -5.73 25.17 -7.20
N GLY A 22 -5.34 24.11 -7.89
CA GLY A 22 -4.16 24.08 -8.76
C GLY A 22 -2.94 23.48 -8.08
N ASP A 23 -1.79 23.53 -8.76
CA ASP A 23 -0.60 22.81 -8.29
C ASP A 23 0.07 23.49 -7.09
N PHE A 24 0.60 22.68 -6.19
CA PHE A 24 1.43 23.11 -5.07
C PHE A 24 2.81 22.49 -5.22
N SER A 25 3.86 23.29 -4.99
CA SER A 25 5.23 22.80 -4.98
C SER A 25 5.97 23.30 -3.75
N LEU A 26 6.71 22.41 -3.11
CA LEU A 26 7.62 22.72 -2.03
C LEU A 26 9.05 22.53 -2.54
N ALA A 27 9.87 23.58 -2.45
CA ALA A 27 11.25 23.53 -2.94
C ALA A 27 12.12 22.65 -2.04
N ASP A 28 13.21 22.11 -2.61
CA ASP A 28 14.17 21.27 -1.89
C ASP A 28 14.66 21.91 -0.57
N GLY A 29 14.85 21.10 0.46
CA GLY A 29 15.33 21.54 1.77
C GLY A 29 14.33 22.33 2.61
N SER A 30 13.08 22.46 2.16
CA SER A 30 12.08 23.27 2.86
C SER A 30 11.46 22.52 4.04
N VAL A 31 11.03 23.28 5.04
CA VAL A 31 10.21 22.79 6.16
C VAL A 31 8.82 23.40 6.06
N HIS A 32 7.79 22.57 6.21
CA HIS A 32 6.40 22.97 6.24
C HIS A 32 5.70 22.33 7.44
N ASP A 33 5.16 23.15 8.34
CA ASP A 33 4.63 22.66 9.61
C ASP A 33 3.13 22.33 9.57
N ASP A 34 2.40 22.93 8.64
CA ASP A 34 0.94 22.83 8.52
C ASP A 34 0.50 21.73 7.53
N ASP A 35 -0.81 21.50 7.44
CA ASP A 35 -1.40 20.59 6.46
C ASP A 35 -1.37 21.21 5.05
N ILE A 36 -1.01 20.39 4.06
CA ILE A 36 -1.06 20.73 2.64
C ILE A 36 -2.28 20.04 2.04
N SER A 37 -3.23 20.82 1.52
CA SER A 37 -4.42 20.27 0.87
C SER A 37 -4.63 20.91 -0.49
N VAL A 38 -4.70 20.08 -1.53
CA VAL A 38 -4.90 20.52 -2.92
C VAL A 38 -6.11 19.85 -3.55
N VAL A 39 -6.89 20.64 -4.29
CA VAL A 39 -8.01 20.14 -5.08
C VAL A 39 -7.82 20.53 -6.55
N ASN A 40 -7.96 19.55 -7.44
CA ASN A 40 -7.74 19.67 -8.89
C ASN A 40 -6.34 20.21 -9.23
N GLY A 41 -5.32 19.60 -8.61
CA GLY A 41 -3.92 19.96 -8.79
C GLY A 41 -3.02 18.94 -8.12
N SER A 42 -1.75 18.92 -8.52
CA SER A 42 -0.76 18.00 -7.94
C SER A 42 0.07 18.69 -6.87
N ILE A 43 0.56 17.88 -5.92
CA ILE A 43 1.49 18.31 -4.88
C ILE A 43 2.85 17.70 -5.21
N SER A 44 3.86 18.54 -5.42
CA SER A 44 5.25 18.12 -5.58
C SER A 44 6.08 18.62 -4.40
N ILE A 45 6.48 17.71 -3.52
CA ILE A 45 7.44 17.98 -2.45
C ILE A 45 8.83 17.66 -2.97
N GLY A 46 9.74 18.63 -2.87
CA GLY A 46 11.14 18.48 -3.25
C GLY A 46 11.91 17.46 -2.42
N SER A 47 13.21 17.38 -2.64
CA SER A 47 14.11 16.52 -1.86
C SER A 47 14.50 17.18 -0.54
N ASP A 48 14.93 16.38 0.43
CA ASP A 48 15.42 16.84 1.74
C ASP A 48 14.40 17.72 2.48
N CYS A 49 13.11 17.54 2.22
CA CYS A 49 12.04 18.33 2.79
C CYS A 49 11.51 17.73 4.09
N GLN A 50 10.93 18.56 4.95
CA GLN A 50 10.18 18.12 6.12
C GLN A 50 8.77 18.70 6.08
N VAL A 51 7.75 17.84 6.00
CA VAL A 51 6.34 18.22 6.13
C VAL A 51 5.77 17.57 7.36
N ASN A 52 5.45 18.36 8.39
CA ASN A 52 4.96 17.84 9.66
C ASN A 52 3.44 17.56 9.66
N GLY A 53 2.69 18.24 8.80
CA GLY A 53 1.24 18.05 8.62
C GLY A 53 0.86 16.92 7.65
N GLU A 54 -0.45 16.77 7.43
CA GLU A 54 -1.02 15.90 6.40
C GLU A 54 -0.82 16.51 5.00
N VAL A 55 -0.51 15.67 4.01
CA VAL A 55 -0.48 16.05 2.60
C VAL A 55 -1.60 15.32 1.86
N SER A 56 -2.62 16.08 1.45
CA SER A 56 -3.84 15.54 0.85
C SER A 56 -4.08 16.12 -0.55
N SER A 57 -4.43 15.28 -1.52
CA SER A 57 -4.81 15.72 -2.86
C SER A 57 -6.11 15.08 -3.35
N VAL A 58 -6.99 15.87 -3.96
CA VAL A 58 -8.19 15.37 -4.66
C VAL A 58 -8.11 15.73 -6.13
N ASN A 59 -8.22 14.72 -7.00
CA ASN A 59 -8.03 14.81 -8.45
C ASN A 59 -6.64 15.35 -8.84
N GLY A 60 -5.60 14.85 -8.19
CA GLY A 60 -4.21 15.12 -8.54
C GLY A 60 -3.27 14.16 -7.81
N SER A 61 -1.99 14.23 -8.15
CA SER A 61 -0.97 13.34 -7.59
C SER A 61 -0.22 13.99 -6.44
N VAL A 62 0.35 13.17 -5.56
CA VAL A 62 1.31 13.58 -4.54
C VAL A 62 2.65 12.92 -4.87
N GLU A 63 3.66 13.73 -5.10
CA GLU A 63 5.03 13.29 -5.37
C GLU A 63 5.93 13.81 -4.26
N VAL A 64 6.75 12.93 -3.66
CA VAL A 64 7.68 13.29 -2.58
C VAL A 64 9.10 12.93 -3.00
N GLY A 65 9.95 13.95 -3.09
CA GLY A 65 11.37 13.84 -3.41
C GLY A 65 12.19 13.22 -2.29
N ALA A 66 13.36 12.69 -2.66
CA ALA A 66 14.17 11.79 -1.83
C ALA A 66 14.57 12.40 -0.48
N ASN A 67 14.86 11.53 0.49
CA ASN A 67 15.32 11.89 1.85
C ASN A 67 14.37 12.81 2.63
N SER A 68 13.12 12.91 2.22
CA SER A 68 12.13 13.76 2.89
C SER A 68 11.44 13.03 4.05
N VAL A 69 11.00 13.81 5.03
CA VAL A 69 10.14 13.36 6.12
C VAL A 69 8.78 13.99 5.95
N VAL A 70 7.73 13.17 5.90
CA VAL A 70 6.35 13.64 5.73
C VAL A 70 5.44 13.05 6.80
N GLY A 71 4.34 13.74 7.09
CA GLY A 71 3.30 13.27 8.00
C GLY A 71 2.49 12.12 7.41
N GLU A 72 1.18 12.33 7.31
CA GLU A 72 0.25 11.44 6.60
C GLU A 72 0.12 11.87 5.14
N LEU A 73 -0.04 10.92 4.22
CA LEU A 73 -0.35 11.23 2.82
C LEU A 73 -1.67 10.59 2.41
N SER A 74 -2.55 11.40 1.84
CA SER A 74 -3.85 10.95 1.34
C SER A 74 -4.11 11.44 -0.09
N ALA A 75 -4.71 10.59 -0.91
CA ALA A 75 -5.12 10.96 -2.26
C ALA A 75 -6.48 10.39 -2.67
N VAL A 76 -7.24 11.16 -3.43
CA VAL A 76 -8.49 10.71 -4.06
C VAL A 76 -8.40 10.97 -5.55
N ASN A 77 -8.55 9.92 -6.37
CA ASN A 77 -8.40 9.99 -7.83
C ASN A 77 -7.03 10.53 -8.26
N GLY A 78 -5.97 9.90 -7.76
CA GLY A 78 -4.60 10.34 -7.95
C GLY A 78 -3.60 9.25 -7.61
N SER A 79 -2.31 9.54 -7.79
CA SER A 79 -1.24 8.64 -7.33
C SER A 79 -0.40 9.30 -6.26
N ILE A 80 0.08 8.48 -5.31
CA ILE A 80 1.11 8.85 -4.34
C ILE A 80 2.39 8.16 -4.76
N SER A 81 3.43 8.93 -5.03
CA SER A 81 4.75 8.44 -5.44
C SER A 81 5.80 8.96 -4.49
N LEU A 82 6.42 8.06 -3.74
CA LEU A 82 7.53 8.37 -2.85
C LEU A 82 8.82 7.95 -3.55
N ALA A 83 9.79 8.85 -3.59
CA ALA A 83 11.15 8.54 -4.00
C ALA A 83 11.84 7.63 -2.96
N GLU A 84 13.16 7.59 -3.00
CA GLU A 84 13.95 6.80 -2.06
C GLU A 84 14.13 7.49 -0.69
N ALA A 85 14.37 6.66 0.34
CA ALA A 85 14.73 7.09 1.69
C ALA A 85 13.71 8.04 2.35
N ILE A 86 12.43 7.91 2.03
CA ILE A 86 11.36 8.71 2.64
C ILE A 86 10.99 8.15 4.01
N VAL A 87 10.72 9.04 4.96
CA VAL A 87 10.09 8.67 6.24
C VAL A 87 8.68 9.25 6.29
N VAL A 88 7.68 8.37 6.30
CA VAL A 88 6.28 8.71 6.49
C VAL A 88 5.92 8.41 7.94
N ASN A 89 5.66 9.45 8.72
CA ASN A 89 5.34 9.32 10.14
C ASN A 89 3.91 8.82 10.38
N GLY A 90 3.03 8.97 9.39
CA GLY A 90 1.63 8.54 9.44
C GLY A 90 1.30 7.39 8.49
N THR A 91 0.08 7.45 7.99
CA THR A 91 -0.52 6.51 7.03
C THR A 91 -0.35 6.96 5.59
N LEU A 92 -0.48 6.00 4.67
CA LEU A 92 -0.63 6.26 3.23
C LEU A 92 -1.99 5.73 2.79
N GLU A 93 -2.87 6.62 2.34
CA GLU A 93 -4.22 6.25 1.92
C GLU A 93 -4.54 6.76 0.52
N ASN A 94 -5.05 5.89 -0.35
CA ASN A 94 -5.52 6.32 -1.67
C ASN A 94 -6.82 5.64 -2.09
N VAL A 95 -7.81 6.41 -2.54
CA VAL A 95 -9.06 5.80 -3.02
C VAL A 95 -8.87 5.16 -4.39
N ASN A 96 -8.38 5.92 -5.36
CA ASN A 96 -8.35 5.51 -6.76
C ASN A 96 -7.02 5.92 -7.36
N GLY A 97 -6.17 4.93 -7.67
CA GLY A 97 -4.88 5.16 -8.32
C GLY A 97 -3.76 4.31 -7.73
N ARG A 98 -2.51 4.80 -7.81
CA ARG A 98 -1.32 4.03 -7.42
C ARG A 98 -0.69 4.61 -6.17
N VAL A 99 -0.18 3.75 -5.29
CA VAL A 99 0.77 4.11 -4.25
C VAL A 99 2.08 3.39 -4.55
N SER A 100 3.16 4.15 -4.77
CA SER A 100 4.51 3.62 -4.94
C SER A 100 5.38 4.13 -3.81
N VAL A 101 5.95 3.20 -3.03
CA VAL A 101 6.90 3.49 -1.96
C VAL A 101 8.29 3.10 -2.44
N GLY A 102 9.11 4.10 -2.74
CA GLY A 102 10.45 3.91 -3.27
C GLY A 102 11.42 3.27 -2.28
N GLU A 103 12.59 2.90 -2.80
CA GLU A 103 13.61 2.16 -2.06
C GLU A 103 13.96 2.74 -0.70
N ARG A 104 14.20 1.87 0.28
CA ARG A 104 14.67 2.23 1.64
C ARG A 104 13.76 3.21 2.39
N SER A 105 12.53 3.40 1.93
CA SER A 105 11.55 4.25 2.60
C SER A 105 10.86 3.53 3.75
N ARG A 106 10.46 4.26 4.79
CA ARG A 106 9.77 3.71 5.96
C ARG A 106 8.43 4.40 6.16
N VAL A 107 7.38 3.60 6.28
CA VAL A 107 6.02 4.05 6.62
C VAL A 107 5.66 3.51 7.99
N ALA A 108 5.49 4.40 8.97
CA ALA A 108 5.13 4.01 10.34
C ALA A 108 3.69 3.47 10.43
N GLY A 109 2.79 3.96 9.59
CA GLY A 109 1.39 3.53 9.52
C GLY A 109 1.12 2.41 8.52
N SER A 110 -0.16 2.21 8.24
CA SER A 110 -0.63 1.35 7.14
C SER A 110 -0.51 2.03 5.79
N VAL A 111 -0.38 1.20 4.75
CA VAL A 111 -0.49 1.62 3.34
C VAL A 111 -1.76 0.99 2.78
N SER A 112 -2.73 1.80 2.40
CA SER A 112 -4.03 1.29 1.99
C SER A 112 -4.57 1.95 0.73
N THR A 113 -5.25 1.16 -0.10
CA THR A 113 -6.00 1.69 -1.25
C THR A 113 -7.39 1.08 -1.41
N VAL A 114 -8.33 1.76 -2.07
CA VAL A 114 -9.61 1.12 -2.44
C VAL A 114 -9.51 0.46 -3.81
N ASN A 115 -9.36 1.23 -4.88
CA ASN A 115 -9.21 0.76 -6.25
C ASN A 115 -7.85 1.19 -6.77
N GLY A 116 -6.82 0.45 -6.37
CA GLY A 116 -5.46 0.90 -6.59
C GLY A 116 -4.39 -0.15 -6.41
N SER A 117 -3.27 0.07 -7.08
CA SER A 117 -2.07 -0.76 -6.92
C SER A 117 -1.14 -0.16 -5.88
N ILE A 118 -0.63 -0.99 -4.97
CA ILE A 118 0.41 -0.64 -4.01
C ILE A 118 1.70 -1.35 -4.42
N ASN A 119 2.79 -0.60 -4.58
CA ASN A 119 4.13 -1.14 -4.82
C ASN A 119 5.07 -0.68 -3.70
N LEU A 120 5.77 -1.62 -3.07
CA LEU A 120 6.88 -1.34 -2.15
C LEU A 120 8.17 -1.88 -2.77
N GLU A 121 9.15 -0.99 -2.93
CA GLU A 121 10.45 -1.30 -3.52
C GLU A 121 11.48 -1.80 -2.50
N SER A 122 12.70 -2.10 -2.96
CA SER A 122 13.72 -2.77 -2.16
C SER A 122 14.08 -1.99 -0.91
N GLY A 123 14.12 -2.68 0.23
CA GLY A 123 14.40 -2.09 1.53
C GLY A 123 13.28 -1.19 2.08
N ALA A 124 12.15 -1.05 1.38
CA ALA A 124 11.00 -0.32 1.92
C ALA A 124 10.36 -1.11 3.08
N VAL A 125 9.92 -0.40 4.11
CA VAL A 125 9.32 -0.99 5.31
C VAL A 125 7.98 -0.33 5.60
N ALA A 126 6.91 -1.12 5.63
CA ALA A 126 5.60 -0.72 6.17
C ALA A 126 5.36 -1.39 7.52
N GLU A 127 5.37 -0.58 8.60
CA GLU A 127 5.16 -1.09 9.96
C GLU A 127 3.70 -1.43 10.24
N GLY A 128 2.78 -0.85 9.46
CA GLY A 128 1.37 -1.19 9.45
C GLY A 128 1.00 -2.27 8.43
N THR A 129 -0.30 -2.45 8.25
CA THR A 129 -0.85 -3.37 7.24
C THR A 129 -0.81 -2.74 5.86
N VAL A 130 -0.36 -3.49 4.85
CA VAL A 130 -0.49 -3.12 3.44
C VAL A 130 -1.77 -3.74 2.89
N SER A 131 -2.71 -2.93 2.39
CA SER A 131 -4.00 -3.48 1.96
C SER A 131 -4.70 -2.78 0.81
N THR A 132 -5.49 -3.53 0.04
CA THR A 132 -6.31 -2.95 -1.03
C THR A 132 -7.65 -3.66 -1.16
N VAL A 133 -8.70 -2.99 -1.65
CA VAL A 133 -9.97 -3.67 -1.93
C VAL A 133 -9.93 -4.29 -3.33
N ASN A 134 -9.60 -3.49 -4.34
CA ASN A 134 -9.64 -3.82 -5.76
C ASN A 134 -8.36 -3.34 -6.47
N GLY A 135 -7.23 -3.97 -6.16
CA GLY A 135 -6.01 -3.73 -6.95
C GLY A 135 -4.83 -4.58 -6.53
N ARG A 136 -3.68 -4.37 -7.16
CA ARG A 136 -2.51 -5.24 -6.95
C ARG A 136 -1.72 -4.77 -5.73
N ILE A 137 -1.25 -5.69 -4.89
CA ILE A 137 -0.20 -5.43 -3.92
C ILE A 137 1.08 -6.10 -4.42
N LYS A 138 2.17 -5.35 -4.58
CA LYS A 138 3.47 -5.86 -5.00
C LYS A 138 4.54 -5.42 -4.01
N LEU A 139 5.26 -6.38 -3.44
CA LEU A 139 6.46 -6.17 -2.63
C LEU A 139 7.65 -6.74 -3.41
N THR A 140 8.79 -6.06 -3.42
CA THR A 140 10.03 -6.55 -4.03
C THR A 140 11.19 -6.17 -3.13
N GLY A 141 11.78 -7.14 -2.43
CA GLY A 141 12.79 -6.90 -1.40
C GLY A 141 12.28 -6.02 -0.25
N ALA A 142 10.97 -6.02 0.03
CA ALA A 142 10.33 -5.11 0.96
C ALA A 142 9.76 -5.83 2.19
N GLU A 143 9.57 -5.09 3.28
CA GLU A 143 9.00 -5.59 4.53
C GLU A 143 7.61 -5.00 4.78
N ALA A 144 6.66 -5.84 5.20
CA ALA A 144 5.36 -5.40 5.69
C ALA A 144 4.94 -6.17 6.96
N SER A 145 4.25 -5.48 7.87
CA SER A 145 3.74 -6.13 9.08
C SER A 145 2.61 -7.13 8.79
N ALA A 146 1.71 -6.80 7.87
CA ALA A 146 0.67 -7.72 7.40
C ALA A 146 0.18 -7.32 6.01
N ILE A 147 -0.46 -8.25 5.31
CA ILE A 147 -1.08 -8.00 4.00
C ILE A 147 -2.57 -8.36 4.03
N GLY A 148 -3.40 -7.51 3.43
CA GLY A 148 -4.85 -7.72 3.34
C GLY A 148 -5.41 -7.32 1.97
N THR A 149 -6.29 -8.15 1.40
CA THR A 149 -7.01 -7.78 0.17
C THR A 149 -8.41 -8.38 0.13
N THR A 150 -9.28 -7.85 -0.75
CA THR A 150 -10.59 -8.48 -1.05
C THR A 150 -10.60 -9.10 -2.44
N ASN A 151 -10.30 -8.32 -3.48
CA ASN A 151 -10.34 -8.73 -4.89
C ASN A 151 -8.98 -8.56 -5.59
N GLY A 152 -7.98 -8.10 -4.86
CA GLY A 152 -6.69 -7.69 -5.41
C GLY A 152 -5.65 -8.80 -5.44
N ASN A 153 -4.89 -8.91 -6.54
CA ASN A 153 -3.77 -9.83 -6.64
C ASN A 153 -2.63 -9.43 -5.70
N ILE A 154 -1.90 -10.42 -5.18
CA ILE A 154 -0.76 -10.21 -4.29
C ILE A 154 0.48 -10.82 -4.92
N GLU A 155 1.58 -10.06 -4.95
CA GLU A 155 2.89 -10.47 -5.43
C GLU A 155 3.93 -10.12 -4.36
N ILE A 156 4.39 -11.11 -3.60
CA ILE A 156 5.46 -10.98 -2.60
C ILE A 156 6.73 -11.50 -3.26
N LEU A 157 7.41 -10.65 -4.04
CA LEU A 157 8.55 -11.03 -4.87
C LEU A 157 9.86 -11.08 -4.08
N GLU A 158 10.94 -11.39 -4.79
CA GLU A 158 12.25 -11.77 -4.25
C GLU A 158 12.66 -11.02 -2.98
N GLY A 159 13.03 -11.77 -1.94
CA GLY A 159 13.57 -11.23 -0.69
C GLY A 159 12.59 -10.40 0.14
N SER A 160 11.28 -10.46 -0.14
CA SER A 160 10.28 -9.73 0.64
C SER A 160 9.87 -10.48 1.90
N HIS A 161 9.57 -9.76 2.97
CA HIS A 161 9.21 -10.34 4.27
C HIS A 161 7.90 -9.77 4.81
N VAL A 162 6.92 -10.65 5.02
CA VAL A 162 5.69 -10.33 5.73
C VAL A 162 5.75 -10.92 7.14
N LYS A 163 5.84 -10.06 8.16
CA LYS A 163 6.00 -10.47 9.57
C LYS A 163 4.74 -11.09 10.18
N GLY A 164 3.59 -10.82 9.59
CA GLY A 164 2.29 -11.20 10.13
C GLY A 164 1.44 -11.92 9.11
N ARG A 165 0.12 -11.81 9.29
CA ARG A 165 -0.84 -12.52 8.47
C ARG A 165 -0.90 -11.99 7.04
N LEU A 166 -1.17 -12.89 6.10
CA LEU A 166 -1.68 -12.56 4.77
C LEU A 166 -3.14 -12.98 4.70
N LYS A 167 -4.05 -12.05 4.38
CA LYS A 167 -5.48 -12.34 4.31
C LYS A 167 -6.10 -11.92 2.98
N VAL A 168 -6.80 -12.84 2.33
CA VAL A 168 -7.77 -12.53 1.27
C VAL A 168 -9.17 -12.70 1.83
N ALA A 169 -9.87 -11.59 2.04
CA ALA A 169 -11.20 -11.56 2.61
C ALA A 169 -12.28 -11.83 1.54
N LYS A 170 -13.43 -12.34 1.98
CA LYS A 170 -14.63 -12.36 1.14
C LYS A 170 -15.24 -10.94 1.03
N PRO A 171 -15.77 -10.55 -0.14
CA PRO A 171 -16.51 -9.30 -0.28
C PRO A 171 -17.76 -9.29 0.62
N GLN A 172 -18.17 -8.12 1.11
CA GLN A 172 -19.41 -7.95 1.88
C GLN A 172 -20.59 -7.67 0.95
N GLY A 173 -21.74 -8.33 1.18
CA GLY A 173 -22.98 -8.13 0.42
C GLY A 173 -23.48 -9.39 -0.32
N PHE A 174 -24.67 -9.29 -0.94
CA PHE A 174 -25.22 -10.33 -1.82
C PHE A 174 -24.47 -10.32 -3.15
N SER A 175 -23.34 -11.00 -3.21
CA SER A 175 -22.64 -11.24 -4.46
C SER A 175 -23.18 -12.49 -5.13
N PHE A 176 -24.08 -12.33 -6.10
CA PHE A 176 -24.50 -13.38 -7.02
C PHE A 176 -23.59 -13.36 -8.25
N GLY A 177 -22.43 -14.00 -8.16
CA GLY A 177 -21.50 -14.12 -9.27
C GLY A 177 -20.32 -15.02 -8.93
N GLU A 178 -19.89 -15.82 -9.91
CA GLU A 178 -18.62 -16.54 -9.85
C GLU A 178 -17.51 -15.50 -9.96
N HIS A 179 -16.70 -15.38 -8.91
CA HIS A 179 -15.57 -14.46 -8.95
C HIS A 179 -14.34 -15.20 -9.41
N ASP A 180 -13.57 -14.56 -10.30
CA ASP A 180 -12.26 -15.07 -10.67
C ASP A 180 -11.41 -15.28 -9.40
N PRO A 181 -10.68 -16.41 -9.31
CA PRO A 181 -9.76 -16.65 -8.22
C PRO A 181 -8.73 -15.53 -8.12
N VAL A 182 -8.49 -15.03 -6.91
CA VAL A 182 -7.42 -14.05 -6.69
C VAL A 182 -6.08 -14.74 -6.89
N ARG A 183 -5.15 -14.12 -7.61
CA ARG A 183 -3.81 -14.66 -7.79
C ARG A 183 -2.90 -14.15 -6.68
N VAL A 184 -2.25 -15.08 -5.97
CA VAL A 184 -1.27 -14.80 -4.92
C VAL A 184 0.03 -15.50 -5.29
N VAL A 185 1.12 -14.73 -5.41
CA VAL A 185 2.46 -15.23 -5.68
C VAL A 185 3.38 -14.91 -4.53
N ILE A 186 4.05 -15.94 -4.02
CA ILE A 186 5.16 -15.84 -3.07
C ILE A 186 6.43 -16.22 -3.84
N GLY A 187 7.27 -15.23 -4.11
CA GLY A 187 8.50 -15.31 -4.90
C GLY A 187 9.68 -15.92 -4.14
N ALA A 188 10.82 -16.01 -4.83
CA ALA A 188 12.04 -16.61 -4.30
C ALA A 188 12.54 -15.90 -3.04
N ASP A 189 13.01 -16.66 -2.06
CA ASP A 189 13.63 -16.16 -0.84
C ASP A 189 12.75 -15.19 -0.03
N SER A 190 11.44 -15.19 -0.33
CA SER A 190 10.42 -14.46 0.40
C SER A 190 9.98 -15.24 1.62
N LYS A 191 9.52 -14.50 2.63
CA LYS A 191 9.04 -15.07 3.89
C LYS A 191 7.71 -14.48 4.31
N VAL A 192 6.78 -15.33 4.72
CA VAL A 192 5.53 -14.95 5.39
C VAL A 192 5.45 -15.70 6.72
N ASP A 193 5.70 -14.99 7.83
CA ASP A 193 5.78 -15.61 9.16
C ASP A 193 4.41 -16.02 9.69
N GLY A 194 3.38 -15.23 9.39
CA GLY A 194 2.03 -15.47 9.87
C GLY A 194 1.22 -16.41 8.99
N PRO A 195 -0.02 -16.73 9.40
CA PRO A 195 -0.90 -17.58 8.61
C PRO A 195 -1.36 -16.88 7.32
N LEU A 196 -1.56 -17.69 6.29
CA LEU A 196 -2.17 -17.31 5.02
C LEU A 196 -3.63 -17.74 5.03
N VAL A 197 -4.55 -16.78 5.14
CA VAL A 197 -5.99 -17.03 5.31
C VAL A 197 -6.78 -16.56 4.10
N PHE A 198 -7.42 -17.50 3.41
CA PHE A 198 -8.18 -17.27 2.20
C PHE A 198 -9.67 -17.57 2.42
N GLU A 199 -10.51 -16.55 2.38
CA GLU A 199 -11.97 -16.66 2.58
C GLU A 199 -12.75 -16.78 1.24
N ARG A 200 -12.03 -16.93 0.12
CA ARG A 200 -12.54 -17.05 -1.25
C ARG A 200 -11.53 -17.84 -2.11
N PRO A 201 -11.91 -18.30 -3.32
CA PRO A 201 -10.98 -19.00 -4.21
C PRO A 201 -9.73 -18.18 -4.53
N VAL A 202 -8.57 -18.83 -4.43
CA VAL A 202 -7.24 -18.25 -4.69
C VAL A 202 -6.37 -19.24 -5.46
N ASN A 203 -5.65 -18.72 -6.47
CA ASN A 203 -4.53 -19.42 -7.07
C ASN A 203 -3.26 -19.01 -6.33
N LEU A 204 -2.81 -19.86 -5.41
CA LEU A 204 -1.63 -19.61 -4.59
C LEU A 204 -0.41 -20.27 -5.21
N PHE A 205 0.55 -19.47 -5.67
CA PHE A 205 1.84 -19.92 -6.17
C PHE A 205 2.93 -19.61 -5.17
N VAL A 206 3.76 -20.60 -4.83
CA VAL A 206 4.80 -20.45 -3.81
C VAL A 206 6.10 -21.00 -4.35
N HIS A 207 7.12 -20.15 -4.42
CA HIS A 207 8.45 -20.56 -4.88
C HIS A 207 9.03 -21.62 -3.94
N ASP A 208 9.86 -22.51 -4.47
CA ASP A 208 10.47 -23.60 -3.70
C ASP A 208 11.39 -23.11 -2.56
N SER A 209 12.01 -21.93 -2.72
CA SER A 209 12.84 -21.31 -1.68
C SER A 209 12.07 -20.42 -0.69
N ALA A 210 10.76 -20.23 -0.88
CA ALA A 210 9.97 -19.37 -0.02
C ALA A 210 9.50 -20.07 1.26
N GLU A 211 9.53 -19.33 2.37
CA GLU A 211 9.01 -19.76 3.67
C GLU A 211 7.61 -19.16 3.89
N ILE A 212 6.63 -20.00 4.22
CA ILE A 212 5.27 -19.56 4.52
C ILE A 212 4.76 -20.23 5.80
N GLY A 213 3.93 -19.49 6.54
CA GLY A 213 3.15 -20.04 7.66
C GLY A 213 2.02 -20.95 7.21
N ASP A 214 1.16 -21.30 8.16
CA ASP A 214 0.00 -22.19 7.93
C ASP A 214 -0.95 -21.61 6.87
N VAL A 215 -1.45 -22.47 5.98
CA VAL A 215 -2.33 -22.08 4.88
C VAL A 215 -3.75 -22.57 5.14
N GLU A 216 -4.71 -21.66 5.10
CA GLU A 216 -6.14 -21.94 5.27
C GLU A 216 -6.94 -21.47 4.04
N GLY A 217 -7.71 -22.37 3.43
CA GLY A 217 -8.66 -22.02 2.36
C GLY A 217 -8.08 -21.96 0.93
N ALA A 218 -6.83 -22.40 0.74
CA ALA A 218 -6.23 -22.62 -0.59
C ALA A 218 -5.21 -23.76 -0.54
N GLU A 219 -4.88 -24.32 -1.71
CA GLU A 219 -3.81 -25.31 -1.86
C GLU A 219 -2.59 -24.63 -2.52
N PRO A 220 -1.40 -24.64 -1.89
CA PRO A 220 -0.20 -24.07 -2.49
C PRO A 220 0.27 -24.86 -3.72
N GLN A 221 0.47 -24.15 -4.83
CA GLN A 221 1.12 -24.66 -6.03
C GLN A 221 2.60 -24.28 -5.99
N ARG A 222 3.46 -25.28 -5.82
CA ARG A 222 4.91 -25.07 -5.80
C ARG A 222 5.43 -24.83 -7.22
N TYR A 223 6.38 -23.92 -7.35
CA TYR A 223 7.04 -23.63 -8.61
C TYR A 223 8.52 -23.29 -8.38
N SER A 224 9.30 -23.47 -9.45
CA SER A 224 10.70 -23.08 -9.53
C SER A 224 10.91 -22.19 -10.77
N GLY A 225 11.77 -21.19 -10.64
CA GLY A 225 12.08 -20.22 -11.70
C GLY A 225 11.52 -18.83 -11.43
N ASP A 226 11.70 -17.92 -12.39
CA ASP A 226 11.43 -16.49 -12.19
C ASP A 226 9.93 -16.16 -12.07
N SER A 227 9.05 -17.05 -12.54
CA SER A 227 7.59 -16.89 -12.48
C SER A 227 6.88 -18.25 -12.54
N PRO A 228 5.73 -18.40 -11.86
CA PRO A 228 4.91 -19.60 -11.88
C PRO A 228 4.10 -19.77 -13.18
#